data_AF-D3NYE2-F1
#
_entry.id   AF-D3NYE2-F1
#
_cell.length_a   1.000
_cell.length_b   1.000
_cell.length_c   1.000
_cell.angle_alpha   90.00
_cell.angle_beta   90.00
_cell.angle_gamma   90.00
#
_symmetry.space_group_name_H-M   'P 1'
#
loop_
_entity.id
_entity.type
_entity.pdbx_description
1 polymer ?
#
loop_
_entity_poly.entity_id
_entity_poly.type
_entity_poly.pdbx_seq_one_letter_code
_entity_poly.pdbx_strand_id
1 'polypeptide(L)' 'MKGGMHYVTRFGHLVKVLYWDGQGFCLFTKRLEKGRFVWPISREGVAVLTPAQLAMLIEGMDWRAPQRTWRPEMAG' A
#
# COMPACT_ATOMS: atom_id res chain seq x y z
N MET A 1 0.66 20.22 -2.92
CA MET A 1 1.75 19.60 -3.70
C MET A 1 1.18 18.39 -4.43
N LYS A 2 1.08 18.44 -5.77
CA LYS A 2 0.54 17.35 -6.60
C LYS A 2 1.64 16.30 -6.84
N GLY A 3 1.96 15.53 -5.81
CA GLY A 3 2.77 14.32 -5.94
C GLY A 3 1.85 13.18 -6.35
N GLY A 4 1.58 13.05 -7.65
CA GLY A 4 0.77 11.97 -8.16
C GLY A 4 1.52 10.64 -8.01
N MET A 5 0.93 9.72 -7.23
CA MET A 5 1.37 8.34 -7.12
C MET A 5 0.81 7.60 -8.33
N HIS A 6 1.66 7.30 -9.31
CA HIS A 6 1.22 6.75 -10.58
C HIS A 6 1.79 5.35 -10.71
N TYR A 7 0.90 4.37 -10.92
CA TYR A 7 1.20 2.95 -11.15
C TYR A 7 1.58 2.16 -9.90
N VAL A 8 0.63 1.31 -9.48
CA VAL A 8 0.86 0.29 -8.47
C VAL A 8 0.56 -1.09 -9.02
N THR A 9 1.59 -1.95 -9.10
CA THR A 9 1.44 -3.34 -9.52
C THR A 9 1.35 -4.25 -8.28
N ARG A 10 0.38 -5.18 -8.26
CA ARG A 10 0.15 -6.08 -7.14
C ARG A 10 0.36 -7.55 -7.53
N PHE A 11 1.19 -8.24 -6.76
CA PHE A 11 1.26 -9.71 -6.73
C PHE A 11 1.10 -10.17 -5.29
N GLY A 12 -0.12 -10.45 -4.84
CA GLY A 12 -0.47 -10.96 -3.50
C GLY A 12 0.05 -10.12 -2.32
N HIS A 13 1.32 -10.29 -2.02
CA HIS A 13 2.13 -9.76 -0.92
C HIS A 13 3.21 -8.75 -1.38
N LEU A 14 3.35 -8.47 -2.68
CA LEU A 14 4.27 -7.47 -3.22
C LEU A 14 3.50 -6.25 -3.74
N VAL A 15 3.96 -5.05 -3.36
CA VAL A 15 3.51 -3.76 -3.89
C VAL A 15 4.71 -2.99 -4.45
N LYS A 16 4.49 -2.31 -5.59
CA LYS A 16 5.42 -1.35 -6.18
C LYS A 16 4.72 0.00 -6.28
N VAL A 17 5.38 1.06 -5.88
CA VAL A 17 4.84 2.43 -5.84
C VAL A 17 5.82 3.33 -6.55
N LEU A 18 5.40 3.89 -7.68
CA LEU A 18 6.19 4.89 -8.41
C LEU A 18 5.65 6.28 -8.08
N TYR A 19 6.54 7.19 -7.68
CA TYR A 19 6.20 8.58 -7.36
C TYR A 19 7.25 9.55 -7.92
N TRP A 20 6.85 10.79 -8.21
CA TRP A 20 7.76 11.87 -8.64
C TRP A 20 8.12 12.74 -7.45
N ASP A 21 9.42 12.93 -7.18
CA ASP A 21 9.90 13.71 -6.03
C ASP A 21 10.13 15.21 -6.32
N GLY A 22 9.97 15.62 -7.59
CA GLY A 22 10.29 16.97 -8.07
C GLY A 22 11.49 17.01 -9.02
N GLN A 23 12.35 16.01 -8.99
CA GLN A 23 13.57 15.90 -9.79
C GLN A 23 13.59 14.63 -10.65
N GLY A 24 12.97 13.56 -10.16
CA GLY A 24 12.96 12.26 -10.79
C GLY A 24 11.84 11.36 -10.30
N PHE A 25 11.77 10.18 -10.92
CA PHE A 25 10.90 9.11 -10.45
C PHE A 25 11.62 8.27 -9.39
N CYS A 26 10.93 8.03 -8.29
CA CYS A 26 11.33 7.11 -7.23
C CYS A 26 10.41 5.88 -7.24
N LEU A 27 11.01 4.70 -7.08
CA LEU A 27 10.28 3.44 -6.95
C LEU A 27 10.43 2.87 -5.54
N PHE A 28 9.34 2.85 -4.79
CA PHE A 28 9.25 2.13 -3.52
C PHE A 28 8.68 0.73 -3.76
N THR A 29 9.34 -0.30 -3.23
CA THR A 29 8.86 -1.68 -3.33
C THR A 29 8.80 -2.30 -1.94
N LYS A 30 7.65 -2.90 -1.59
CA LYS A 30 7.48 -3.60 -0.31
C LYS A 30 6.88 -4.99 -0.52
N ARG A 31 7.49 -5.97 0.12
CA ARG A 31 6.98 -7.33 0.25
C ARG A 31 6.53 -7.57 1.69
N LEU A 32 5.33 -8.10 1.88
CA LEU A 32 4.87 -8.61 3.16
C LEU A 32 5.40 -10.03 3.36
N GLU A 33 5.92 -10.32 4.54
CA GLU A 33 6.32 -11.67 4.93
C GLU A 33 5.10 -12.54 5.29
N LYS A 34 4.05 -11.92 5.84
CA LYS A 34 2.77 -12.55 6.18
C LYS A 34 1.61 -11.68 5.70
N GLY A 35 0.50 -12.31 5.30
CA GLY A 35 -0.71 -11.61 4.85
C GLY A 35 -0.64 -11.12 3.39
N ARG A 36 -1.53 -10.17 3.07
CA ARG A 36 -1.67 -9.61 1.71
C ARG A 36 -2.10 -8.15 1.76
N PHE A 37 -1.77 -7.36 0.74
CA PHE A 37 -2.27 -5.99 0.66
C PHE A 37 -3.77 -5.96 0.33
N VAL A 38 -4.59 -5.24 1.10
CA VAL A 38 -5.98 -4.92 0.68
C VAL A 38 -5.92 -3.69 -0.20
N TRP A 39 -5.83 -3.87 -1.52
CA TRP A 39 -5.67 -2.72 -2.39
C TRP A 39 -6.98 -1.93 -2.55
N PRO A 40 -6.98 -0.60 -2.47
CA PRO A 40 -8.13 0.22 -2.85
C PRO A 40 -8.41 0.08 -4.35
N ILE A 41 -9.45 -0.67 -4.71
CA ILE A 41 -9.95 -0.71 -6.09
C ILE A 41 -10.83 0.54 -6.27
N SER A 42 -10.45 1.44 -7.17
CA SER A 42 -11.34 2.49 -7.67
C SER A 42 -11.71 2.21 -9.12
N ARG A 43 -12.88 2.68 -9.56
CA ARG A 43 -13.34 2.52 -10.95
C ARG A 43 -12.39 3.16 -11.98
N GLU A 44 -11.62 4.15 -11.54
CA GLU A 44 -10.72 4.95 -12.37
C GLU A 44 -9.26 4.49 -12.27
N GLY A 45 -8.97 3.43 -11.48
CA GLY A 45 -7.62 2.92 -11.27
C GLY A 45 -6.74 3.81 -10.38
N VAL A 46 -7.27 4.91 -9.84
CA VAL A 46 -6.58 5.84 -8.94
C VAL A 46 -7.26 5.84 -7.57
N ALA A 47 -6.51 5.56 -6.51
CA ALA A 47 -7.00 5.66 -5.14
C ALA A 47 -6.34 6.83 -4.41
N VAL A 48 -7.16 7.70 -3.83
CA VAL A 48 -6.69 8.77 -2.95
C VAL A 48 -6.76 8.28 -1.52
N LEU A 49 -5.61 8.25 -0.84
CA LEU A 49 -5.51 7.81 0.54
C LEU A 49 -4.99 8.95 1.42
N THR A 50 -5.48 9.03 2.65
CA THR A 50 -4.85 9.84 3.70
C THR A 50 -3.50 9.23 4.11
N PRO A 51 -2.60 9.99 4.76
CA PRO A 51 -1.34 9.43 5.27
C PRO A 51 -1.54 8.22 6.19
N ALA A 52 -2.58 8.24 7.03
CA ALA A 52 -2.93 7.12 7.89
C ALA A 52 -3.38 5.88 7.10
N GLN A 53 -4.21 6.06 6.06
CA GLN A 53 -4.65 4.97 5.20
C GLN A 53 -3.49 4.36 4.41
N LEU A 54 -2.55 5.20 3.96
CA LEU A 54 -1.33 4.74 3.31
C LEU A 54 -0.45 3.93 4.29
N ALA A 55 -0.28 4.39 5.53
CA ALA A 55 0.46 3.67 6.56
C ALA A 55 -0.16 2.30 6.84
N MET A 56 -1.48 2.23 7.07
CA MET A 56 -2.22 0.97 7.26
C MET A 56 -2.01 0.01 6.08
N LEU A 57 -2.13 0.52 4.85
CA LEU A 57 -1.93 -0.27 3.64
C LEU A 57 -0.50 -0.84 3.57
N ILE A 58 0.51 0.00 3.83
CA ILE A 58 1.93 -0.41 3.82
C ILE A 58 2.20 -1.46 4.90
N GLU A 59 1.49 -1.45 6.01
CA GLU A 59 1.58 -2.48 7.06
C GLU A 59 0.79 -3.76 6.74
N GLY A 60 0.09 -3.83 5.60
CA GLY A 60 -0.73 -4.97 5.23
C GLY A 60 -2.03 -5.06 6.04
N MET A 61 -2.48 -3.94 6.60
CA MET A 61 -3.81 -3.79 7.20
C MET A 61 -4.83 -3.39 6.14
N ASP A 62 -6.10 -3.63 6.41
CA ASP A 62 -7.18 -3.02 5.64
C ASP A 62 -7.11 -1.49 5.83
N TRP A 63 -7.12 -0.75 4.71
CA TRP A 63 -7.08 0.71 4.76
C TRP A 63 -8.45 1.32 5.08
N ARG A 64 -9.53 0.53 5.02
CA ARG A 64 -10.90 0.91 5.35
C ARG A 64 -11.21 0.75 6.84
N ALA A 65 -10.50 -0.15 7.52
CA ALA A 65 -10.65 -0.43 8.94
C ALA A 65 -9.33 -1.00 9.50
N PRO A 66 -8.92 -0.69 10.75
CA PRO A 66 -7.65 -1.12 11.32
C PRO A 66 -7.65 -2.62 11.68
N GLN A 67 -7.73 -3.49 10.68
CA GLN A 67 -7.68 -4.93 10.81
C GLN A 67 -6.51 -5.48 9.99
N ARG A 68 -5.68 -6.31 10.63
CA ARG A 68 -4.59 -7.01 9.95
C ARG A 68 -5.15 -8.09 9.03
N THR A 69 -4.51 -8.27 7.87
CA THR A 69 -4.86 -9.36 6.93
C THR A 69 -4.34 -10.73 7.34
N TRP A 70 -3.58 -10.78 8.44
CA TRP A 70 -3.05 -12.00 9.01
C TRP A 70 -3.14 -11.93 10.53
N ARG A 71 -3.19 -13.09 11.18
CA ARG A 71 -3.29 -13.20 12.63
C ARG A 71 -1.90 -13.44 13.23
N PRO A 72 -1.42 -12.61 14.18
CA PRO A 72 -0.17 -12.87 14.87
C PRO A 72 -0.23 -14.24 15.53
N GLU A 73 0.77 -15.09 15.27
CA GLU A 73 1.11 -16.15 16.20
C GLU A 73 1.45 -15.44 17.50
N MET A 74 0.73 -15.74 18.59
CA MET A 74 1.11 -15.22 19.89
C MET A 74 2.55 -15.65 20.13
N ALA A 75 3.42 -14.69 20.44
CA ALA A 75 4.69 -15.03 21.07
C ALA A 75 4.30 -15.69 22.40
N GLY A 76 4.41 -17.02 22.45
CA GLY A 76 4.28 -17.80 23.67
C GLY A 76 5.47 -17.58 24.60
#